data_AF-A0A2R5EMF6-F1
#
_entry.id   AF-A0A2R5EMF6-F1
#
_cell.length_a   1.000
_cell.length_b   1.000
_cell.length_c   1.000
_cell.angle_alpha   90.00
_cell.angle_beta   90.00
_cell.angle_gamma   90.00
#
_symmetry.space_group_name_H-M   'P 1'
#
loop_
_entity.id
_entity.type
_entity.pdbx_description
1 polymer ?
#
loop_
_entity_poly.entity_id
_entity_poly.type
_entity_poly.pdbx_seq_one_letter_code
_entity_poly.pdbx_strand_id
1 'polypeptide(L)'
;MAYVNGNLALQPKKKPQQEPLIRETKKLVVKRKSLPVQEKLLYLFTVLICVVVAGVIIFRYAQIYDMNIQITKLNSEYQGLNVEIEELKRQVETLNDPERIRQLAETQGMVSSEDAGITVKTGGEQLTTVMQE
;
A
#
# COMPACT_ATOMS: atom_id res chain seq x y z
N MET A 1 82.09 -103.29 2.88
CA MET A 1 82.19 -101.82 2.97
C MET A 1 81.69 -101.25 1.66
N ALA A 2 80.58 -100.52 1.68
CA ALA A 2 80.02 -99.80 0.53
C ALA A 2 79.80 -98.36 0.99
N TYR A 3 80.50 -97.44 0.34
CA TYR A 3 80.44 -96.01 0.57
C TYR A 3 79.08 -95.49 0.09
N VAL A 4 78.33 -94.85 0.99
CA VAL A 4 77.09 -94.14 0.63
C VAL A 4 77.38 -92.65 0.77
N ASN A 5 77.86 -92.06 -0.33
CA ASN A 5 77.90 -90.61 -0.50
C ASN A 5 76.46 -90.12 -0.77
N GLY A 6 76.08 -89.05 -0.07
CA GLY A 6 74.70 -88.65 0.10
C GLY A 6 73.96 -88.25 -1.16
N ASN A 7 72.68 -88.59 -1.17
CA ASN A 7 71.60 -87.65 -1.53
C ASN A 7 70.28 -88.11 -0.90
N LEU A 8 70.25 -88.22 0.43
CA LEU A 8 68.99 -88.34 1.16
C LEU A 8 68.43 -86.93 1.37
N ALA A 9 68.07 -86.25 0.28
CA ALA A 9 67.19 -85.10 0.36
C ALA A 9 65.78 -85.63 0.61
N LEU A 10 65.48 -85.83 1.89
CA LEU A 10 64.12 -85.90 2.41
C LEU A 10 63.42 -84.65 1.87
N GLN A 11 62.62 -84.79 0.82
CA GLN A 11 61.87 -83.66 0.29
C GLN A 11 61.03 -83.15 1.45
N PRO A 12 61.24 -81.91 1.96
CA PRO A 12 60.31 -81.37 2.91
C PRO A 12 58.98 -81.32 2.19
N LYS A 13 58.01 -82.07 2.71
CA LYS A 13 56.61 -82.09 2.27
C LYS A 13 56.23 -80.65 1.93
N LYS A 14 56.13 -80.32 0.63
CA LYS A 14 55.63 -79.03 0.19
C LYS A 14 54.31 -78.87 0.91
N LYS A 15 54.24 -77.91 1.84
CA LYS A 15 52.96 -77.46 2.37
C LYS A 15 52.10 -77.17 1.14
N PRO A 16 50.86 -77.69 1.06
CA PRO A 16 49.99 -77.37 -0.06
C PRO A 16 50.02 -75.86 -0.18
N GLN A 17 50.44 -75.42 -1.36
CA GLN A 17 50.54 -74.06 -1.76
C GLN A 17 49.12 -73.50 -1.61
N GLN A 18 48.86 -72.86 -0.48
CA GLN A 18 47.64 -72.11 -0.29
C GLN A 18 47.70 -71.05 -1.37
N GLU A 19 46.90 -71.24 -2.40
CA GLU A 19 46.54 -70.16 -3.30
C GLU A 19 46.22 -68.96 -2.40
N PRO A 20 46.87 -67.80 -2.59
CA PRO A 20 46.40 -66.62 -1.91
C PRO A 20 44.99 -66.45 -2.44
N LEU A 21 44.00 -66.76 -1.60
CA LEU A 21 42.64 -66.32 -1.83
C LEU A 21 42.77 -64.80 -1.79
N ILE A 22 42.95 -64.20 -2.97
CA ILE A 22 42.97 -62.76 -3.16
C ILE A 22 41.60 -62.33 -2.67
N ARG A 23 41.55 -61.96 -1.38
CA ARG A 23 40.40 -61.26 -0.84
C ARG A 23 40.42 -59.95 -1.60
N GLU A 24 39.61 -59.88 -2.64
CA GLU A 24 39.24 -58.63 -3.26
C GLU A 24 38.67 -57.75 -2.13
N THR A 25 39.53 -56.94 -1.55
CA THR A 25 39.10 -55.83 -0.71
C THR A 25 38.42 -54.89 -1.67
N LYS A 26 37.13 -55.13 -1.92
CA LYS A 26 36.26 -54.23 -2.66
C LYS A 26 36.46 -52.87 -2.01
N LYS A 27 37.24 -52.02 -2.68
CA LYS A 27 37.40 -50.63 -2.35
C LYS A 27 35.98 -50.07 -2.42
N LEU A 28 35.34 -49.95 -1.26
CA LEU A 28 34.06 -49.28 -1.13
C LEU A 28 34.33 -47.83 -1.53
N VAL A 29 34.13 -47.55 -2.82
CA VAL A 29 34.15 -46.20 -3.34
C VAL A 29 32.95 -45.53 -2.67
N VAL A 30 33.24 -44.77 -1.61
CA VAL A 30 32.27 -43.94 -0.92
C VAL A 30 31.80 -42.93 -1.95
N LYS A 31 30.69 -43.23 -2.64
CA LYS A 31 29.99 -42.24 -3.44
C LYS A 31 29.57 -41.15 -2.48
N ARG A 32 30.11 -39.94 -2.65
CA ARG A 32 29.68 -38.77 -1.89
C ARG A 32 28.18 -38.64 -2.11
N LYS A 33 27.38 -38.64 -1.04
CA LYS A 33 25.95 -38.34 -1.14
C LYS A 33 25.84 -36.98 -1.80
N SER A 34 25.33 -36.93 -3.03
CA SER A 34 24.89 -35.67 -3.63
C SER A 34 23.80 -35.12 -2.71
N LEU A 35 24.04 -33.94 -2.13
CA LEU A 35 23.11 -33.30 -1.21
C LEU A 35 21.71 -33.29 -1.83
N PRO A 36 20.69 -33.77 -1.10
CA PRO A 36 19.34 -33.90 -1.63
C PRO A 36 18.85 -32.53 -2.08
N VAL A 37 18.41 -32.44 -3.33
CA VAL A 37 17.99 -31.19 -3.99
C VAL A 37 16.86 -30.49 -3.21
N GLN A 38 16.08 -31.26 -2.44
CA GLN A 38 15.00 -30.79 -1.59
C GLN A 38 15.44 -29.81 -0.51
N GLU A 39 16.57 -30.04 0.17
CA GLU A 39 17.05 -29.12 1.21
C GLU A 39 17.44 -27.76 0.61
N LYS A 40 18.16 -27.77 -0.52
CA LYS A 40 18.52 -26.54 -1.24
C LYS A 40 17.29 -25.77 -1.72
N LEU A 41 16.24 -26.46 -2.15
CA LEU A 41 15.01 -25.83 -2.61
C LEU A 41 14.24 -25.17 -1.47
N LEU A 42 14.21 -25.78 -0.28
CA LEU A 42 13.58 -25.18 0.90
C LEU A 42 14.30 -23.91 1.35
N TYR A 43 15.64 -23.89 1.35
CA TYR A 43 16.38 -22.67 1.65
C TYR A 43 16.15 -21.55 0.62
N LEU A 44 16.02 -21.89 -0.66
CA LEU A 44 15.67 -20.89 -1.68
C LEU A 44 14.26 -20.33 -1.43
N PHE A 45 13.31 -21.20 -1.07
CA PHE A 45 11.95 -20.78 -0.79
C PHE A 45 11.84 -19.87 0.44
N THR A 46 12.60 -20.12 1.52
CA THR A 46 12.62 -19.22 2.68
C THR A 46 13.20 -17.84 2.34
N VAL A 47 14.27 -17.80 1.52
CA VAL A 47 14.82 -16.53 1.01
C VAL A 47 13.78 -15.79 0.16
N LEU A 48 13.07 -16.51 -0.72
CA LEU A 48 12.02 -15.94 -1.56
C LEU A 48 10.90 -15.33 -0.71
N ILE A 49 10.40 -16.05 0.31
CA ILE A 49 9.40 -15.53 1.23
C ILE A 49 9.91 -14.25 1.90
N CYS A 50 11.14 -14.24 2.39
CA CYS A 50 11.73 -13.07 3.04
C CYS A 50 11.74 -11.84 2.11
N VAL A 51 12.13 -12.02 0.85
CA VAL A 51 12.11 -10.96 -0.17
C VAL A 51 10.68 -10.48 -0.45
N VAL A 52 9.72 -11.39 -0.55
CA VAL A 52 8.30 -11.03 -0.75
C VAL A 52 7.78 -10.22 0.43
N VAL A 53 8.06 -10.62 1.66
CA VAL A 53 7.65 -9.88 2.87
C VAL A 53 8.27 -8.47 2.87
N ALA A 54 9.57 -8.36 2.59
CA ALA A 54 10.23 -7.07 2.46
C ALA A 54 9.61 -6.20 1.35
N GLY A 55 9.31 -6.79 0.19
CA GLY A 55 8.64 -6.10 -0.91
C GLY A 55 7.25 -5.59 -0.55
N VAL A 56 6.44 -6.39 0.14
CA VAL A 56 5.10 -5.99 0.61
C VAL A 56 5.21 -4.82 1.60
N ILE A 57 6.17 -4.86 2.52
CA ILE A 57 6.38 -3.77 3.48
C ILE A 57 6.70 -2.47 2.72
N ILE A 58 7.68 -2.49 1.81
CA ILE A 58 8.07 -1.31 1.03
C ILE A 58 6.88 -0.77 0.23
N PHE A 59 6.13 -1.66 -0.42
CA PHE A 59 4.94 -1.27 -1.20
C PHE A 59 3.86 -0.63 -0.32
N ARG A 60 3.61 -1.17 0.88
CA ARG A 60 2.68 -0.56 1.85
C ARG A 60 3.14 0.81 2.32
N TYR A 61 4.44 0.99 2.56
CA TYR A 61 5.00 2.30 2.92
C TYR A 61 4.81 3.33 1.80
N ALA A 62 5.06 2.95 0.55
CA ALA A 62 4.85 3.83 -0.61
C ALA A 62 3.38 4.26 -0.73
N GLN A 63 2.43 3.32 -0.57
CA GLN A 63 0.99 3.63 -0.59
C GLN A 63 0.58 4.63 0.49
N ILE A 64 1.10 4.46 1.72
CA ILE A 64 0.79 5.37 2.84
C ILE A 64 1.35 6.77 2.56
N TYR A 65 2.55 6.85 1.97
CA TYR A 65 3.16 8.11 1.60
C TYR A 65 2.35 8.87 0.55
N ASP A 66 1.96 8.19 -0.53
CA ASP A 66 1.14 8.78 -1.59
C ASP A 66 -0.23 9.25 -1.06
N MET A 67 -0.81 8.49 -0.13
CA MET A 67 -2.07 8.86 0.50
C MET A 67 -1.92 10.10 1.39
N ASN A 68 -0.81 10.23 2.12
CA ASN A 68 -0.55 11.40 2.95
C ASN A 68 -0.41 12.69 2.11
N ILE A 69 0.29 12.60 0.97
CA ILE A 69 0.40 13.71 0.02
C ILE A 69 -0.98 14.10 -0.52
N GLN A 70 -1.80 13.11 -0.91
CA GLN A 70 -3.15 13.38 -1.39
C GLN A 70 -4.02 14.05 -0.33
N ILE A 71 -3.96 13.60 0.92
CA ILE A 71 -4.67 14.22 2.04
C ILE A 71 -4.22 15.67 2.24
N THR A 72 -2.92 15.93 2.16
CA THR A 72 -2.37 17.28 2.32
C THR A 72 -2.85 18.20 1.20
N LYS A 73 -2.83 17.72 -0.05
CA LYS A 73 -3.34 18.46 -1.20
C LYS A 73 -4.83 18.76 -1.06
N LEU A 74 -5.64 17.75 -0.72
CA LEU A 74 -7.07 17.90 -0.49
C LEU A 74 -7.35 18.90 0.62
N ASN A 75 -6.64 18.84 1.75
CA ASN A 75 -6.81 19.80 2.83
C ASN A 75 -6.50 21.24 2.40
N SER A 76 -5.45 21.44 1.60
CA SER A 76 -5.13 22.77 1.05
C SER A 76 -6.25 23.29 0.14
N GLU A 77 -6.82 22.41 -0.69
CA GLU A 77 -7.93 22.76 -1.58
C GLU A 77 -9.20 23.10 -0.79
N TYR A 78 -9.53 22.29 0.23
CA TYR A 78 -10.64 22.59 1.15
C TYR A 78 -10.47 23.92 1.88
N GLN A 79 -9.25 24.26 2.30
CA GLN A 79 -8.97 25.56 2.91
C GLN A 79 -9.19 26.71 1.92
N GLY A 80 -8.72 26.56 0.69
CA GLY A 80 -8.97 27.55 -0.38
C GLY A 80 -10.46 27.76 -0.63
N LEU A 81 -11.21 26.66 -0.83
CA LEU A 81 -12.65 26.70 -1.03
C LEU A 81 -13.40 27.33 0.14
N ASN A 82 -12.98 27.07 1.38
CA ASN A 82 -13.61 27.70 2.56
C ASN A 82 -13.41 29.21 2.58
N VAL A 83 -12.22 29.70 2.19
CA VAL A 83 -11.95 31.14 2.08
C VAL A 83 -12.82 31.76 0.98
N GLU A 84 -12.93 31.11 -0.17
CA GLU A 84 -13.80 31.58 -1.26
C GLU A 84 -15.27 31.64 -0.83
N ILE A 85 -15.76 30.63 -0.08
CA ILE A 85 -17.12 30.62 0.46
C ILE A 85 -17.33 31.77 1.45
N GLU A 86 -16.36 32.03 2.33
CA GLU A 86 -16.43 33.13 3.29
C GLU A 86 -16.45 34.49 2.58
N GLU A 87 -15.62 34.66 1.55
CA GLU A 87 -15.62 35.86 0.72
C GLU A 87 -16.97 36.05 0.01
N LEU A 88 -17.50 35.00 -0.62
CA LEU A 88 -18.81 35.06 -1.29
C LEU A 88 -19.93 35.42 -0.32
N LYS A 89 -19.92 34.82 0.88
CA LYS A 89 -20.89 35.16 1.94
C LYS A 89 -20.80 36.63 2.33
N ARG A 90 -19.59 37.15 2.50
CA ARG A 90 -19.38 38.56 2.82
C ARG A 90 -19.86 39.48 1.70
N GLN A 91 -19.62 39.12 0.44
CA GLN A 91 -20.13 39.88 -0.71
C GLN A 91 -21.67 39.88 -0.73
N VAL A 92 -22.29 38.73 -0.48
CA VAL A 92 -23.75 38.61 -0.37
C VAL A 92 -24.30 39.46 0.77
N GLU A 93 -23.69 39.42 1.97
CA GLU A 93 -24.09 40.29 3.09
C GLU A 93 -23.97 41.77 2.74
N THR A 94 -22.87 42.17 2.08
CA THR A 94 -22.63 43.56 1.66
C THR A 94 -23.61 44.02 0.58
N LEU A 95 -24.09 43.11 -0.27
CA LEU A 95 -25.10 43.39 -1.29
C LEU A 95 -26.52 43.37 -0.73
N ASN A 96 -26.79 42.51 0.25
CA ASN A 96 -28.06 42.41 0.96
C ASN A 96 -28.23 43.48 2.05
N ASP A 97 -27.22 44.32 2.28
CA ASP A 97 -27.28 45.41 3.25
C ASP A 97 -28.48 46.33 2.93
N PRO A 98 -29.50 46.38 3.81
CA PRO A 98 -30.75 47.10 3.54
C PRO A 98 -30.53 48.60 3.33
N GLU A 99 -29.49 49.20 3.94
CA GLU A 99 -29.18 50.61 3.71
C GLU A 99 -28.69 50.84 2.28
N ARG A 100 -27.84 49.94 1.77
CA ARG A 100 -27.36 49.99 0.39
C ARG A 100 -28.51 49.76 -0.59
N ILE A 101 -29.39 48.80 -0.31
CA ILE A 101 -30.58 48.55 -1.13
C ILE A 101 -31.48 49.79 -1.14
N ARG A 102 -31.72 50.44 0.01
CA ARG A 102 -32.51 51.68 0.11
C ARG A 102 -31.89 52.81 -0.71
N GLN A 103 -30.58 53.05 -0.60
CA GLN A 103 -29.89 54.06 -1.41
C GLN A 103 -29.96 53.77 -2.91
N LEU A 104 -29.79 52.50 -3.30
CA LEU A 104 -29.87 52.08 -4.70
C LEU A 104 -31.30 52.18 -5.23
N ALA A 105 -32.30 51.94 -4.39
CA ALA A 105 -33.71 52.14 -4.72
C ALA A 105 -34.08 53.63 -4.86
N GLU A 106 -33.61 54.49 -3.96
CA GLU A 106 -33.80 55.94 -4.01
C GLU A 106 -33.15 56.57 -5.27
N THR A 107 -31.94 56.13 -5.62
CA THR A 107 -31.27 56.59 -6.86
C THR A 107 -31.99 56.13 -8.13
N GLN A 108 -32.70 55.01 -8.07
CA GLN A 108 -33.57 54.51 -9.15
C GLN A 108 -34.98 55.12 -9.12
N GLY A 109 -35.24 56.07 -8.21
CA GLY A 109 -36.52 56.78 -8.11
C GLY A 109 -37.65 55.98 -7.44
N MET A 110 -37.31 54.88 -6.75
CA MET A 110 -38.26 54.14 -5.92
C MET A 110 -38.39 54.80 -4.55
N VAL A 111 -39.62 54.92 -4.04
CA VAL A 111 -39.94 55.53 -2.75
C VAL A 111 -40.48 54.47 -1.79
N SER A 112 -39.94 54.43 -0.57
CA SER A 112 -40.37 53.47 0.46
C SER A 112 -41.83 53.74 0.84
N SER A 113 -42.69 52.73 0.72
CA SER A 113 -44.14 52.84 0.97
C SER A 113 -44.52 52.64 2.44
N GLU A 114 -43.54 52.59 3.36
CA GLU A 114 -43.77 52.30 4.79
C GLU A 114 -44.75 53.29 5.47
N ASP A 115 -44.97 54.49 4.90
CA ASP A 115 -45.96 55.47 5.39
C ASP A 115 -47.16 55.71 4.46
N ALA A 116 -47.26 55.02 3.33
CA ALA A 116 -48.32 55.25 2.35
C ALA A 116 -49.14 53.97 2.13
N GLY A 117 -50.09 53.73 3.04
CA GLY A 117 -51.24 52.87 2.75
C GLY A 117 -51.82 53.28 1.40
N ILE A 118 -51.88 52.32 0.46
CA ILE A 118 -52.28 52.56 -0.92
C ILE A 118 -53.70 53.13 -0.92
N THR A 119 -53.82 54.45 -1.03
CA THR A 119 -55.10 55.14 -1.08
C THR A 119 -55.51 55.26 -2.55
N VAL A 120 -56.28 54.28 -3.00
CA VAL A 120 -56.93 54.35 -4.31
C VAL A 120 -58.05 55.38 -4.23
N LYS A 121 -57.90 56.54 -4.89
CA LYS A 121 -59.01 57.46 -5.13
C LYS A 121 -59.97 56.82 -6.15
N THR A 122 -60.93 56.03 -5.68
CA THR A 122 -62.17 55.83 -6.44
C THR A 122 -63.05 57.05 -6.20
N GLY A 123 -63.55 57.66 -7.27
CA GLY A 123 -64.27 58.93 -7.22
C GLY A 123 -65.53 58.84 -6.36
N GLY A 124 -65.62 59.72 -5.37
CA GLY A 124 -66.78 59.92 -4.50
C GLY A 124 -66.42 59.76 -3.01
N GLU A 125 -66.55 60.85 -2.24
CA GLU A 125 -66.27 60.97 -0.81
C GLU A 125 -66.55 59.71 0.04
N GLN A 126 -65.49 59.00 0.46
CA GLN A 126 -65.32 58.45 1.81
C GLN A 126 -63.98 57.69 1.92
N LEU A 127 -63.19 58.04 2.94
CA LEU A 127 -61.99 57.30 3.34
C LEU A 127 -62.42 56.14 4.23
N THR A 128 -62.51 54.93 3.67
CA THR A 128 -62.59 53.70 4.46
C THR A 128 -61.38 52.83 4.19
N THR A 129 -60.56 52.64 5.21
CA THR A 129 -59.47 51.65 5.25
C THR A 129 -60.09 50.27 5.15
N VAL A 130 -59.88 49.57 4.03
CA VAL A 130 -60.28 48.18 3.88
C VAL A 130 -59.01 47.34 3.95
N MET A 131 -59.02 46.38 4.86
CA MET A 131 -58.03 45.31 5.11
C MET A 131 -56.97 45.61 6.17
N GLN A 132 -57.26 45.08 7.36
CA GLN A 132 -56.28 44.62 8.34
C GLN A 132 -56.61 43.14 8.60
N GLU A 133 -55.80 42.23 8.05
CA GLU A 133 -55.57 40.86 8.52
C GLU A 133 -54.06 40.60 8.46
#